data_AF-A0A9P5THR5-F1
#
_entry.id   AF-A0A9P5THR5-F1
#
_cell.length_a   1.000
_cell.length_b   1.000
_cell.length_c   1.000
_cell.angle_alpha   90.00
_cell.angle_beta   90.00
_cell.angle_gamma   90.00
#
_symmetry.space_group_name_H-M   'P 1'
#
loop_
_entity.id
_entity.type
_entity.pdbx_description
1 polymer ?
#
loop_
_entity_poly.entity_id
_entity_poly.type
_entity_poly.pdbx_seq_one_letter_code
_entity_poly.pdbx_strand_id
1 'polypeptide(L)'
;MRRLRKTFRETGETVPVQVVQGRPRLLDALDADVNFLEGLIERQPDMLLSELQDHLREVCGIHASTGTIARTLHRRGFTMKRITQPAIERDENDRALYKMLIGEHFSAEQLGTRARRRDFFIRGVKYSILPALSLDGILHLEVLNHAFDGDEFSSFYSQSTRN
;
A
#
# COMPACT_ATOMS: atom_id res chain seq x y z
N MET A 1 48.17 20.17 15.13
CA MET A 1 48.71 19.41 16.30
C MET A 1 48.16 19.84 17.67
N ARG A 2 47.86 21.12 17.96
CA ARG A 2 47.39 21.56 19.30
C ARG A 2 46.08 20.91 19.79
N ARG A 3 45.09 20.75 18.90
CA ARG A 3 43.76 20.21 19.24
C ARG A 3 43.83 18.73 19.66
N LEU A 4 44.53 17.90 18.88
CA LEU A 4 44.76 16.49 19.18
C LEU A 4 45.52 16.25 20.49
N ARG A 5 46.57 17.05 20.75
CA ARG A 5 47.32 17.00 22.02
C ARG A 5 46.46 17.37 23.24
N LYS A 6 45.51 18.30 23.07
CA LYS A 6 44.57 18.68 24.13
C LYS A 6 43.58 17.54 24.40
N THR A 7 42.93 17.01 23.36
CA THR A 7 42.02 15.86 23.47
C THR A 7 42.69 14.66 24.13
N PHE A 8 43.89 14.28 23.66
CA PHE A 8 44.64 13.15 24.25
C PHE A 8 45.03 13.38 25.72
N ARG A 9 45.35 14.63 26.11
CA ARG A 9 45.62 14.96 27.53
C ARG A 9 44.39 14.89 28.42
N GLU A 10 43.22 15.19 27.88
CA GLU A 10 41.95 15.26 28.63
C GLU A 10 41.24 13.90 28.68
N THR A 11 41.29 13.10 27.61
CA THR A 11 40.51 11.85 27.48
C THR A 11 41.36 10.59 27.31
N GLY A 12 42.68 10.71 27.11
CA GLY A 12 43.57 9.56 26.85
C GLY A 12 43.44 8.99 25.44
N GLU A 13 42.53 9.49 24.61
CA GLU A 13 42.31 9.06 23.23
C GLU A 13 42.55 10.20 22.24
N THR A 14 42.99 9.83 21.03
CA THR A 14 43.16 10.80 19.92
C THR A 14 41.93 10.88 19.03
N VAL A 15 40.92 10.03 19.28
CA VAL A 15 39.65 10.02 18.57
C VAL A 15 38.83 11.23 19.02
N PRO A 16 38.31 12.05 18.09
CA PRO A 16 37.41 13.13 18.47
C PRO A 16 36.12 12.53 19.05
N VAL A 17 35.76 12.92 20.28
CA VAL A 17 34.44 12.65 20.83
C VAL A 17 33.41 13.20 19.85
N GLN A 18 32.50 12.35 19.38
CA GLN A 18 31.39 12.77 18.53
C GLN A 18 30.51 13.71 19.36
N VAL A 19 30.61 15.01 19.10
CA VAL A 19 29.65 15.95 19.65
C VAL A 19 28.36 15.72 18.88
N VAL A 20 27.35 15.16 19.53
CA VAL A 20 25.98 15.11 18.98
C VAL A 20 25.50 16.55 18.88
N GLN A 21 25.71 17.17 17.74
CA GLN A 21 25.31 18.55 17.45
C GLN A 21 23.81 18.56 17.14
N GLY A 22 23.04 19.37 17.85
CA GLY A 22 21.63 19.61 17.56
C GLY A 22 20.75 19.73 18.79
N ARG A 23 19.52 20.22 18.57
CA ARG A 23 18.46 20.19 19.59
C ARG A 23 18.06 18.73 19.84
N PRO A 24 17.99 18.27 21.11
CA PRO A 24 17.44 16.96 21.43
C PRO A 24 16.07 16.80 20.79
N ARG A 25 15.81 15.64 20.20
CA ARG A 25 14.53 15.43 19.52
C ARG A 25 13.43 15.25 20.57
N LEU A 26 12.22 15.64 20.22
CA LEU A 26 11.08 15.59 21.13
C LEU A 26 10.75 14.16 21.61
N LEU A 27 10.96 13.15 20.76
CA LEU A 27 10.62 11.74 21.00
C LEU A 27 11.89 10.86 20.95
N ASP A 28 12.91 11.13 21.76
CA ASP A 28 14.24 10.49 21.61
C ASP A 28 15.09 10.44 22.89
N ALA A 29 14.65 11.03 24.00
CA ALA A 29 15.50 11.18 25.19
C ALA A 29 15.59 9.92 26.06
N LEU A 30 14.60 9.02 26.01
CA LEU A 30 14.55 7.80 26.82
C LEU A 30 13.77 6.63 26.15
N ASP A 31 13.48 6.74 24.86
CA ASP A 31 12.66 5.83 24.04
C ASP A 31 11.24 5.45 24.56
N ALA A 32 10.84 5.87 25.76
CA ALA A 32 9.54 5.50 26.35
C ALA A 32 8.35 5.88 25.46
N ASP A 33 8.33 7.10 24.93
CA ASP A 33 7.24 7.59 24.07
C ASP A 33 7.26 6.93 22.69
N VAL A 34 8.45 6.56 22.20
CA VAL A 34 8.61 5.84 20.94
C VAL A 34 8.11 4.42 21.08
N ASN A 35 8.49 3.72 22.16
CA ASN A 35 8.01 2.38 22.47
C ASN A 35 6.50 2.37 22.69
N PHE A 36 5.93 3.44 23.27
CA PHE A 36 4.48 3.59 23.39
C PHE A 36 3.80 3.69 22.02
N LEU A 37 4.31 4.52 21.10
CA LEU A 37 3.82 4.58 19.71
C LEU A 37 3.89 3.23 19.01
N GLU A 38 5.00 2.50 19.20
CA GLU A 38 5.17 1.17 18.62
C GLU A 38 4.12 0.19 19.15
N GLY A 39 3.89 0.17 20.46
CA GLY A 39 2.86 -0.67 21.07
C GLY A 39 1.44 -0.34 20.58
N LEU A 40 1.14 0.94 20.31
CA LEU A 40 -0.15 1.32 19.71
C LEU A 40 -0.31 0.75 18.29
N ILE A 41 0.73 0.85 17.46
CA ILE A 41 0.70 0.39 16.06
C ILE A 41 0.69 -1.14 15.99
N GLU A 42 1.42 -1.82 16.87
CA GLU A 42 1.39 -3.29 16.96
C GLU A 42 -0.01 -3.80 17.33
N ARG A 43 -0.73 -3.09 18.21
CA ARG A 43 -2.09 -3.45 18.58
C ARG A 43 -3.11 -3.09 17.49
N GLN A 44 -2.94 -1.93 16.86
CA GLN A 44 -3.88 -1.38 15.89
C GLN A 44 -3.14 -0.63 14.77
N PRO A 45 -2.79 -1.31 13.65
CA PRO A 45 -1.96 -0.74 12.59
C PRO A 45 -2.69 0.23 11.65
N ASP A 46 -4.02 0.33 11.75
CA ASP A 46 -4.87 1.26 10.97
C ASP A 46 -5.08 2.62 11.66
N MET A 47 -4.44 2.84 12.81
CA MET A 47 -4.53 4.10 13.57
C MET A 47 -3.94 5.29 12.79
N LEU A 48 -4.66 6.41 12.80
CA LEU A 48 -4.26 7.64 12.13
C LEU A 48 -3.18 8.38 12.93
N LEU A 49 -2.36 9.18 12.23
CA LEU A 49 -1.34 10.02 12.88
C LEU A 49 -1.93 11.03 13.88
N SER A 50 -3.16 11.49 13.67
CA SER A 50 -3.88 12.37 14.61
C SER A 50 -4.28 11.62 15.87
N GLU A 51 -4.74 10.38 15.75
CA GLU A 51 -5.10 9.54 16.91
C GLU A 51 -3.86 9.19 17.74
N LEU A 52 -2.74 8.87 17.07
CA LEU A 52 -1.44 8.68 17.73
C LEU A 52 -0.98 9.95 18.48
N GLN A 53 -1.23 11.13 17.90
CA GLN A 53 -0.93 12.41 18.55
C GLN A 53 -1.81 12.64 19.78
N ASP A 54 -3.09 12.29 19.70
CA ASP A 54 -4.02 12.41 20.83
C ASP A 54 -3.63 11.46 21.96
N HIS A 55 -3.32 10.20 21.65
CA HIS A 55 -2.80 9.24 22.63
C HIS A 55 -1.49 9.69 23.29
N LEU A 56 -0.53 10.22 22.52
CA LEU A 56 0.70 10.77 23.08
C LEU A 56 0.44 11.94 24.03
N ARG A 57 -0.52 12.80 23.70
CA ARG A 57 -0.88 13.93 24.54
C ARG A 57 -1.57 13.48 25.82
N GLU A 58 -2.46 12.50 25.74
CA GLU A 58 -3.25 12.01 26.86
C GLU A 58 -2.44 11.14 27.83
N VAL A 59 -1.61 10.24 27.32
CA VAL A 59 -0.91 9.23 28.13
C VAL A 59 0.49 9.70 28.52
N CYS A 60 1.26 10.21 27.56
CA CYS A 60 2.64 10.64 27.78
C CYS A 60 2.75 12.12 28.15
N GLY A 61 1.68 12.91 28.00
CA GLY A 61 1.71 14.36 28.21
C GLY A 61 2.49 15.13 27.14
N ILE A 62 2.81 14.50 26.01
CA ILE A 62 3.66 15.07 24.96
C ILE A 62 2.83 15.43 23.74
N HIS A 63 2.94 16.69 23.32
CA HIS A 63 2.32 17.14 22.09
C HIS A 63 3.30 17.12 20.91
N ALA A 64 3.33 16.00 20.18
CA ALA A 64 4.10 15.87 18.95
C ALA A 64 3.23 16.13 17.71
N SER A 65 3.74 16.88 16.73
CA SER A 65 3.04 17.05 15.45
C SER A 65 2.92 15.72 14.69
N THR A 66 1.89 15.56 13.85
CA THR A 66 1.74 14.39 12.96
C THR A 66 2.99 14.13 12.12
N GLY A 67 3.67 15.17 11.65
CA GLY A 67 4.94 15.05 10.92
C GLY A 67 6.12 14.62 11.79
N THR A 68 6.12 14.93 13.09
CA THR A 68 7.11 14.40 14.03
C THR A 68 6.89 12.91 14.21
N ILE A 69 5.65 12.49 14.46
CA ILE A 69 5.26 11.08 14.64
C ILE A 69 5.63 10.29 13.38
N ALA A 70 5.22 10.74 12.19
CA ALA A 70 5.52 10.07 10.93
C ALA A 70 7.03 9.87 10.70
N ARG A 71 7.85 10.90 10.98
CA ARG A 71 9.31 10.80 10.84
C ARG A 71 9.93 9.89 11.89
N THR A 72 9.38 9.84 13.10
CA THR A 72 9.82 8.93 14.16
C THR A 72 9.52 7.48 13.75
N LEU A 73 8.30 7.18 13.33
CA LEU A 73 7.88 5.86 12.86
C LEU A 73 8.72 5.39 11.66
N HIS A 74 8.93 6.26 10.67
CA HIS A 74 9.79 5.95 9.52
C HIS A 74 11.23 5.63 9.96
N ARG A 75 11.78 6.35 10.93
CA ARG A 75 13.12 6.06 11.48
C ARG A 75 13.19 4.74 12.22
N ARG A 76 12.08 4.31 12.83
CA ARG A 76 11.94 3.00 13.48
C ARG A 76 11.59 1.87 12.51
N GLY A 77 11.50 2.15 11.20
CA GLY A 77 11.30 1.15 10.16
C GLY A 77 9.84 0.92 9.74
N PHE A 78 8.89 1.67 10.30
CA PHE A 78 7.49 1.56 9.91
C PHE A 78 7.24 2.25 8.57
N THR A 79 6.47 1.59 7.72
CA THR A 79 6.00 2.13 6.43
C THR A 79 4.49 2.04 6.37
N MET A 80 3.84 3.05 5.79
CA MET A 80 2.39 3.02 5.57
C MET A 80 2.08 2.36 4.23
N LYS A 81 1.34 1.25 4.27
CA LYS A 81 0.81 0.61 3.06
C LYS A 81 -0.63 1.04 2.83
N ARG A 82 -0.93 1.50 1.61
CA ARG A 82 -2.31 1.70 1.20
C ARG A 82 -2.99 0.33 1.06
N ILE A 83 -4.00 0.09 1.88
CA ILE A 83 -4.82 -1.12 1.81
C ILE A 83 -5.74 -0.99 0.57
N THR A 84 -5.84 -2.06 -0.22
CA THR A 84 -6.80 -2.15 -1.31
C THR A 84 -8.09 -2.73 -0.76
N GLN A 85 -9.20 -2.01 -0.88
CA GLN A 85 -10.50 -2.53 -0.49
C GLN A 85 -10.97 -3.57 -1.53
N PRO A 86 -11.28 -4.81 -1.14
CA PRO A 86 -11.89 -5.77 -2.05
C PRO A 86 -13.30 -5.31 -2.46
N ALA A 87 -13.80 -5.81 -3.59
CA ALA A 87 -15.18 -5.59 -4.01
C ALA A 87 -16.14 -6.15 -2.94
N ILE A 88 -17.27 -5.46 -2.71
CA ILE A 88 -18.23 -5.81 -1.65
C ILE A 88 -18.85 -7.19 -1.88
N GLU A 89 -19.14 -7.52 -3.14
CA GLU A 89 -19.73 -8.80 -3.56
C GLU A 89 -18.75 -9.99 -3.49
N ARG A 90 -17.50 -9.76 -3.08
CA ARG A 90 -16.48 -10.80 -3.09
C ARG A 90 -16.71 -11.80 -1.95
N ASP A 91 -17.05 -13.04 -2.31
CA ASP A 91 -17.00 -14.20 -1.42
C ASP A 91 -15.68 -14.97 -1.57
N GLU A 92 -15.07 -15.35 -0.45
CA GLU A 92 -13.76 -16.02 -0.45
C GLU A 92 -13.88 -17.54 -0.64
N ASN A 93 -15.01 -18.15 -0.28
CA ASN A 93 -15.28 -19.56 -0.50
C ASN A 93 -15.54 -19.84 -1.98
N ASP A 94 -16.39 -19.05 -2.63
CA ASP A 94 -16.68 -19.16 -4.07
C ASP A 94 -15.39 -18.98 -4.88
N ARG A 95 -14.57 -18.01 -4.48
CA ARG A 95 -13.27 -17.77 -5.10
C ARG A 95 -12.29 -18.93 -4.91
N ALA A 96 -12.32 -19.59 -3.74
CA ALA A 96 -11.48 -20.75 -3.48
C ALA A 96 -11.93 -21.96 -4.32
N LEU A 97 -13.23 -22.25 -4.35
CA LEU A 97 -13.82 -23.31 -5.17
C LEU A 97 -13.52 -23.10 -6.65
N TYR A 98 -13.72 -21.89 -7.16
CA TYR A 98 -13.40 -21.55 -8.55
C TYR A 98 -11.92 -21.79 -8.88
N LYS A 99 -10.99 -21.38 -8.01
CA LYS A 99 -9.56 -21.61 -8.24
C LYS A 99 -9.19 -23.08 -8.27
N MET A 100 -9.79 -23.89 -7.39
CA MET A 100 -9.56 -25.34 -7.38
C MET A 100 -10.04 -25.95 -8.69
N LEU A 101 -11.28 -25.67 -9.08
CA LEU A 101 -11.87 -26.13 -10.34
C LEU A 101 -11.00 -25.75 -11.54
N ILE A 102 -10.58 -24.49 -11.61
CA ILE A 102 -9.75 -24.00 -12.71
C ILE A 102 -8.37 -24.67 -12.72
N GLY A 103 -7.75 -24.85 -11.54
CA GLY A 103 -6.45 -25.51 -11.42
C GLY A 103 -6.49 -27.01 -11.76
N GLU A 104 -7.66 -27.64 -11.64
CA GLU A 104 -7.87 -29.05 -12.04
C GLU A 104 -8.12 -29.19 -13.54
N HIS A 105 -8.89 -28.28 -14.15
CA HIS A 105 -9.38 -28.45 -15.52
C HIS A 105 -8.59 -27.72 -16.62
N PHE A 106 -7.75 -26.73 -16.27
CA PHE A 106 -7.07 -25.89 -17.26
C PHE A 106 -5.57 -25.78 -17.00
N SER A 107 -4.78 -25.81 -18.07
CA SER A 107 -3.34 -25.56 -18.00
C SER A 107 -3.04 -24.06 -17.91
N ALA A 108 -1.86 -23.71 -17.38
CA ALA A 108 -1.43 -22.31 -17.29
C ALA A 108 -1.37 -21.62 -18.66
N GLU A 109 -1.07 -22.35 -19.72
CA GLU A 109 -1.04 -21.84 -21.09
C GLU A 109 -2.44 -21.44 -21.58
N GLN A 110 -3.47 -22.21 -21.20
CA GLN A 110 -4.87 -21.92 -21.55
C GLN A 110 -5.47 -20.75 -20.76
N LEU A 111 -4.99 -20.51 -19.53
CA LEU A 111 -5.50 -19.45 -18.65
C LEU A 111 -4.82 -18.10 -18.87
N GLY A 112 -3.67 -18.09 -19.55
CA GLY A 112 -2.87 -16.89 -19.78
C GLY A 112 -2.35 -16.26 -18.48
N THR A 113 -1.86 -15.03 -18.59
CA THR A 113 -1.41 -14.25 -17.42
C THR A 113 -2.39 -13.12 -17.11
N ARG A 114 -2.55 -12.78 -15.83
CA ARG A 114 -3.45 -11.70 -15.42
C ARG A 114 -2.98 -10.36 -16.01
N ALA A 115 -3.72 -9.83 -16.97
CA ALA A 115 -3.53 -8.48 -17.48
C ALA A 115 -3.73 -7.47 -16.33
N ARG A 116 -2.73 -6.61 -16.10
CA ARG A 116 -2.82 -5.48 -15.17
C ARG A 116 -2.53 -4.20 -15.93
N ARG A 117 -3.53 -3.31 -15.99
CA ARG A 117 -3.37 -1.96 -16.50
C ARG A 117 -3.73 -0.97 -15.39
N ARG A 118 -2.91 0.06 -15.21
CA ARG A 118 -3.22 1.20 -14.36
C ARG A 118 -3.66 2.33 -15.27
N ASP A 119 -4.94 2.66 -15.24
CA ASP A 119 -5.48 3.82 -15.95
C ASP A 119 -5.95 4.87 -14.95
N PHE A 120 -5.77 6.14 -15.30
CA PHE A 120 -6.31 7.26 -14.56
C PHE A 120 -7.78 7.46 -14.97
N PHE A 121 -8.67 7.68 -14.00
CA PHE A 121 -10.06 8.03 -14.29
C PHE A 121 -10.11 9.44 -14.88
N ILE A 122 -10.32 9.55 -16.19
CA ILE A 122 -10.45 10.84 -16.88
C ILE A 122 -11.95 11.20 -16.92
N ARG A 123 -12.31 12.43 -16.53
CA ARG A 123 -13.68 12.95 -16.71
C ARG A 123 -13.97 13.06 -18.21
N GLY A 124 -14.83 12.17 -18.72
CA GLY A 124 -15.24 12.09 -20.13
C GLY A 124 -16.49 11.22 -20.31
N VAL A 125 -16.92 11.03 -21.55
CA VAL A 125 -18.04 10.12 -21.89
C VAL A 125 -17.62 8.68 -21.57
N LYS A 126 -18.48 7.96 -20.83
CA LYS A 126 -18.25 6.55 -20.50
C LYS A 126 -18.68 5.68 -21.67
N TYR A 127 -17.83 4.76 -22.08
CA TYR A 127 -18.14 3.73 -23.05
C TYR A 127 -18.13 2.36 -22.38
N SER A 128 -19.05 1.48 -22.78
CA SER A 128 -19.00 0.05 -22.48
C SER A 128 -18.29 -0.65 -23.64
N ILE A 129 -17.32 -1.51 -23.35
CA ILE A 129 -16.52 -2.21 -24.35
C ILE A 129 -16.68 -3.71 -24.11
N LEU A 130 -17.10 -4.45 -25.13
CA LEU A 130 -17.26 -5.91 -25.05
C LEU A 130 -16.39 -6.60 -26.12
N PRO A 131 -15.20 -7.11 -25.76
CA PRO A 131 -14.36 -7.89 -26.64
C PRO A 131 -14.62 -9.39 -26.50
N ALA A 132 -14.71 -10.09 -27.62
CA ALA A 132 -14.57 -11.55 -27.68
C ALA A 132 -13.10 -11.87 -27.96
N LEU A 133 -12.45 -12.60 -27.06
CA LEU A 133 -11.02 -12.89 -27.12
C LEU A 133 -10.77 -14.38 -27.33
N SER A 134 -9.78 -14.71 -28.16
CA SER A 134 -9.16 -16.04 -28.24
C SER A 134 -7.69 -15.97 -27.81
N LEU A 135 -7.00 -17.11 -27.81
CA LEU A 135 -5.55 -17.14 -27.60
C LEU A 135 -4.77 -16.40 -28.71
N ASP A 136 -5.34 -16.33 -29.91
CA ASP A 136 -4.69 -15.73 -31.10
C ASP A 136 -5.03 -14.23 -31.28
N GLY A 137 -5.97 -13.69 -30.51
CA GLY A 137 -6.29 -12.27 -30.54
C GLY A 137 -7.76 -11.94 -30.31
N ILE A 138 -8.18 -10.77 -30.80
CA ILE A 138 -9.56 -10.29 -30.69
C ILE A 138 -10.37 -10.88 -31.86
N LEU A 139 -11.41 -11.65 -31.53
CA LEU A 139 -12.33 -12.23 -32.50
C LEU A 139 -13.41 -11.23 -32.94
N HIS A 140 -13.92 -10.45 -31.97
CA HIS A 140 -14.98 -9.48 -32.18
C HIS A 140 -14.91 -8.37 -31.12
N LEU A 141 -15.36 -7.15 -31.44
CA LEU A 141 -15.31 -6.01 -30.53
C LEU A 141 -16.51 -5.10 -30.77
N GLU A 142 -17.25 -4.81 -29.70
CA GLU A 142 -18.34 -3.85 -29.69
C GLU A 142 -18.08 -2.73 -28.67
N VAL A 143 -18.41 -1.50 -29.04
CA VAL A 143 -18.23 -0.30 -28.20
C VAL A 143 -19.52 0.51 -28.17
N LEU A 144 -20.14 0.58 -27.00
CA LEU A 144 -21.40 1.30 -26.76
C LEU A 144 -21.16 2.52 -25.88
N ASN A 145 -21.98 3.55 -26.01
CA ASN A 145 -21.93 4.76 -25.17
C ASN A 145 -22.93 4.71 -23.99
N HIS A 146 -23.58 3.56 -23.77
CA HIS A 146 -24.48 3.29 -22.65
C HIS A 146 -24.08 2.01 -21.92
N ALA A 147 -24.78 1.71 -20.82
CA ALA A 147 -24.61 0.44 -20.11
C ALA A 147 -25.12 -0.70 -20.97
N PHE A 148 -24.40 -1.82 -20.93
CA PHE A 148 -24.69 -3.00 -21.72
C PHE A 148 -25.72 -3.87 -20.99
N ASP A 149 -26.75 -4.37 -21.68
CA ASP A 149 -27.78 -5.23 -21.08
C ASP A 149 -27.71 -6.69 -21.53
N GLY A 150 -28.64 -7.53 -21.03
CA GLY A 150 -28.65 -8.96 -21.29
C GLY A 150 -29.06 -9.35 -22.71
N ASP A 151 -29.91 -8.56 -23.35
CA ASP A 151 -30.38 -8.81 -24.72
C ASP A 151 -29.30 -8.41 -25.72
N GLU A 152 -28.62 -7.29 -25.45
CA GLU A 152 -27.41 -6.86 -26.15
C GLU A 152 -26.30 -7.91 -26.04
N PHE A 153 -26.12 -8.53 -24.87
CA PHE A 153 -25.15 -9.61 -24.69
C PHE A 153 -25.45 -10.85 -25.48
N SER A 154 -26.71 -11.28 -25.47
CA SER A 154 -27.13 -12.45 -26.22
C SER A 154 -26.95 -12.23 -27.73
N SER A 155 -27.22 -11.00 -28.18
CA SER A 155 -27.00 -10.57 -29.56
C SER A 155 -25.52 -10.58 -29.93
N PHE A 156 -24.68 -9.99 -29.09
CA PHE A 156 -23.22 -10.00 -29.25
C PHE A 156 -22.66 -11.42 -29.32
N TYR A 157 -23.07 -12.29 -28.40
CA TYR A 157 -22.61 -13.68 -28.36
C TYR A 157 -22.92 -14.41 -29.66
N SER A 158 -24.17 -14.27 -30.14
CA SER A 158 -24.63 -14.88 -31.39
C SER A 158 -23.88 -14.37 -32.63
N GLN A 159 -23.44 -13.11 -32.63
CA GLN A 159 -22.64 -12.53 -33.71
C GLN A 159 -21.18 -13.00 -33.64
N SER A 160 -20.61 -13.08 -32.44
CA SER A 160 -19.22 -13.47 -32.22
C SER A 160 -18.92 -14.94 -32.56
N THR A 161 -19.93 -15.81 -32.51
CA THR A 161 -19.80 -17.26 -32.74
C THR A 161 -20.15 -17.70 -34.17
N ARG A 162 -20.59 -16.78 -35.04
CA ARG A 162 -20.96 -17.06 -36.44
C ARG A 162 -19.81 -16.96 -37.45
N ASN A 163 -18.58 -16.76 -37.00
CA ASN A 163 -17.38 -16.74 -37.86
C ASN A 163 -16.64 -18.07 -37.83
#